data_AF-A0A1G2HJM8-F1
#
_entry.id   AF-A0A1G2HJM8-F1
#
_cell.length_a   1.000
_cell.length_b   1.000
_cell.length_c   1.000
_cell.angle_alpha   90.00
_cell.angle_beta   90.00
_cell.angle_gamma   90.00
#
_symmetry.space_group_name_H-M   'P 1'
#
loop_
_entity.id
_entity.type
_entity.pdbx_description
1 polymer ?
#
loop_
_entity_poly.entity_id
_entity_poly.type
_entity_poly.pdbx_seq_one_letter_code
_entity_poly.pdbx_strand_id
1 'polypeptide(L)'
;MPNGHLGNKEYGPHEYAGHEGTSDCKHGCGCWMGPSRSGGPVGLDPFGKCPKNPEDGNLLGGNEDYNGVVNQRIEELTSRMQRAEERLKRVSPTKKQMAEEIASLKKQLYQKDRILTAIRAGIGIEDKDNEAIKPSKE
;
A
#
# COMPACT_ATOMS: atom_id res chain seq x y z
N MET A 1 -16.47 24.55 16.52
CA MET A 1 -17.19 25.21 15.41
C MET A 1 -16.68 24.58 14.12
N PRO A 2 -17.51 23.98 13.25
CA PRO A 2 -17.03 23.56 11.95
C PRO A 2 -16.90 24.83 11.10
N ASN A 3 -15.67 25.29 10.92
CA ASN A 3 -15.40 26.51 10.19
C ASN A 3 -15.73 26.31 8.71
N GLY A 4 -16.52 27.26 8.21
CA GLY A 4 -16.89 27.54 6.82
C GLY A 4 -16.30 26.64 5.75
N HIS A 5 -17.20 25.91 5.08
CA HIS A 5 -16.98 25.30 3.78
C HIS A 5 -16.16 26.24 2.88
N LEU A 6 -14.95 25.81 2.51
CA LEU A 6 -14.38 26.11 1.21
C LEU A 6 -15.40 25.60 0.19
N GLY A 7 -16.36 26.45 -0.19
CA GLY A 7 -17.46 26.05 -1.07
C GLY A 7 -16.89 25.47 -2.35
N ASN A 8 -17.16 24.19 -2.60
CA ASN A 8 -16.86 23.41 -3.82
C ASN A 8 -15.68 23.91 -4.67
N LYS A 9 -14.56 24.28 -4.04
CA LYS A 9 -13.43 24.85 -4.76
C LYS A 9 -12.55 23.70 -5.22
N GLU A 10 -12.43 23.57 -6.52
CA GLU A 10 -11.66 22.52 -7.16
C GLU A 10 -10.33 23.07 -7.66
N TYR A 11 -9.32 22.22 -7.60
CA TYR A 11 -7.95 22.57 -7.94
C TYR A 11 -7.41 21.51 -8.87
N GLY A 12 -6.84 21.98 -9.98
CA GLY A 12 -6.15 21.15 -10.94
C GLY A 12 -4.83 20.61 -10.38
N PRO A 13 -4.18 19.71 -11.14
CA PRO A 13 -2.89 19.14 -10.75
C PRO A 13 -1.78 20.19 -10.78
N HIS A 14 -0.64 19.82 -10.20
CA HIS A 14 0.61 20.54 -10.45
C HIS A 14 1.05 20.37 -11.90
N GLU A 15 1.51 21.46 -12.52
CA GLU A 15 2.17 21.43 -13.82
C GLU A 15 3.67 21.64 -13.68
N TYR A 16 4.44 20.78 -14.33
CA TYR A 16 5.90 20.85 -14.36
C TYR A 16 6.37 20.99 -15.82
N ALA A 17 7.58 21.50 -16.00
CA ALA A 17 8.18 21.58 -17.33
C ALA A 17 8.76 20.21 -17.74
N GLY A 18 8.52 19.79 -18.99
CA GLY A 18 8.82 18.45 -19.49
C GLY A 18 10.27 18.25 -19.96
N HIS A 19 11.27 18.70 -19.19
CA HIS A 19 12.68 18.62 -19.55
C HIS A 19 13.51 17.85 -18.51
N GLU A 20 14.63 17.27 -18.95
CA GLU A 20 15.54 16.49 -18.09
C GLU A 20 16.08 17.34 -16.92
N GLY A 21 15.64 17.04 -15.70
CA GLY A 21 16.11 17.71 -14.48
C GLY A 21 15.02 17.96 -13.46
N THR A 22 15.39 18.69 -12.40
CA THR A 22 14.42 19.19 -11.42
C THR A 22 13.68 20.39 -12.00
N SER A 23 12.35 20.37 -11.93
CA SER A 23 11.47 21.43 -12.41
C SER A 23 10.52 21.89 -11.31
N ASP A 24 10.42 23.19 -11.11
CA ASP A 24 9.42 23.78 -10.21
C ASP A 24 8.02 23.77 -10.85
N CYS A 25 7.00 23.76 -10.00
CA CYS A 25 5.62 23.87 -10.43
C CYS A 25 5.39 25.24 -11.10
N LYS A 26 4.84 25.23 -12.32
CA LYS A 26 4.56 26.44 -13.12
C LYS A 26 3.65 27.44 -12.42
N HIS A 27 2.78 26.95 -11.51
CA HIS A 27 1.86 27.80 -10.74
C HIS A 27 2.53 28.50 -9.55
N GLY A 28 3.83 28.29 -9.31
CA GLY A 28 4.57 28.98 -8.25
C GLY A 28 4.15 28.59 -6.84
N CYS A 29 3.61 27.38 -6.64
CA CYS A 29 3.19 26.89 -5.32
C CYS A 29 4.36 26.36 -4.46
N GLY A 30 5.59 26.37 -4.98
CA GLY A 30 6.79 25.86 -4.30
C GLY A 30 6.99 24.34 -4.36
N CYS A 31 6.06 23.59 -4.98
CA CYS A 31 6.30 22.18 -5.30
C CYS A 31 7.28 22.06 -6.46
N TRP A 32 8.07 21.01 -6.45
CA TRP A 32 9.05 20.69 -7.48
C TRP A 32 9.09 19.19 -7.75
N MET A 33 9.41 18.84 -8.98
CA MET A 33 9.50 17.47 -9.47
C MET A 33 10.91 17.23 -10.01
N GLY A 34 11.56 16.15 -9.59
CA GLY A 34 12.88 15.78 -10.07
C GLY A 34 12.98 14.29 -10.41
N PRO A 35 14.07 13.88 -11.08
CA PRO A 35 14.21 12.52 -11.60
C PRO A 35 14.27 11.44 -10.52
N SER A 36 14.83 11.75 -9.35
CA SER A 36 15.00 10.79 -8.24
C SER A 36 14.15 11.12 -7.01
N ARG A 37 13.64 12.35 -6.92
CA ARG A 37 12.85 12.84 -5.79
C ARG A 37 11.97 13.99 -6.23
N SER A 38 10.86 14.17 -5.54
CA SER A 38 9.96 15.32 -5.67
C SER A 38 9.68 15.87 -4.28
N GLY A 39 9.36 17.15 -4.18
CA GLY A 39 9.14 17.79 -2.89
C GLY A 39 8.34 19.07 -3.00
N GLY A 40 8.09 19.69 -1.86
CA GLY A 40 7.32 20.93 -1.79
C GLY A 40 7.04 21.33 -0.35
N PRO A 41 6.19 22.35 -0.16
CA PRO A 41 5.73 22.77 1.15
C PRO A 41 5.05 21.64 1.94
N VAL A 42 5.09 21.76 3.26
CA VAL A 42 4.62 20.73 4.19
C VAL A 42 3.12 20.45 4.02
N GLY A 43 2.77 19.24 3.59
CA GLY A 43 1.38 18.80 3.42
C GLY A 43 0.90 18.83 1.98
N LEU A 44 1.61 19.50 1.06
CA LEU A 44 1.33 19.40 -0.38
C LEU A 44 1.89 18.11 -0.98
N ASP A 45 1.21 17.62 -2.00
CA ASP A 45 1.63 16.47 -2.79
C ASP A 45 2.13 16.98 -4.14
N PRO A 46 3.40 16.80 -4.51
CA PRO A 46 3.89 17.16 -5.84
C PRO A 46 3.11 16.48 -6.98
N PHE A 47 2.42 15.36 -6.71
CA PHE A 47 1.61 14.62 -7.67
C PHE A 47 0.10 14.84 -7.50
N GLY A 48 -0.31 15.68 -6.54
CA GLY A 48 -1.71 15.94 -6.23
C GLY A 48 -2.21 17.27 -6.79
N LYS A 49 -3.20 17.83 -6.07
CA LYS A 49 -3.81 19.11 -6.41
C LYS A 49 -2.91 20.28 -6.03
N CYS A 50 -2.86 21.29 -6.89
CA CYS A 50 -2.06 22.49 -6.68
C CYS A 50 -2.93 23.64 -6.13
N PRO A 51 -2.63 24.21 -4.95
CA PRO A 51 -3.41 25.33 -4.40
C PRO A 51 -3.26 26.63 -5.19
N LYS A 52 -2.33 26.68 -6.16
CA LYS A 52 -2.16 27.81 -7.08
C LYS A 52 -2.75 27.54 -8.48
N ASN A 53 -3.45 26.41 -8.66
CA ASN A 53 -4.12 26.04 -9.90
C ASN A 53 -5.63 25.82 -9.66
N PRO A 54 -6.39 26.85 -9.28
CA PRO A 54 -7.83 26.71 -9.10
C PRO A 54 -8.53 26.49 -10.46
N GLU A 55 -9.46 25.55 -10.54
CA GLU A 55 -10.17 25.25 -11.80
C GLU A 55 -11.06 26.41 -12.25
N ASP A 56 -11.59 27.17 -11.30
CA ASP A 56 -12.35 28.40 -11.56
C ASP A 56 -11.47 29.60 -11.96
N GLY A 57 -10.14 29.43 -12.00
CA GLY A 57 -9.17 30.47 -12.33
C GLY A 57 -8.95 31.54 -11.25
N ASN A 58 -9.68 31.49 -10.13
CA ASN A 58 -9.64 32.53 -9.11
C ASN A 58 -9.02 31.99 -7.83
N LEU A 59 -8.09 32.73 -7.20
CA LEU A 59 -7.55 32.35 -5.90
C LEU A 59 -8.40 32.97 -4.79
N LEU A 60 -8.58 32.26 -3.67
CA LEU A 60 -9.18 32.84 -2.47
C LEU A 60 -8.23 33.85 -1.80
N GLY A 61 -6.92 33.61 -1.94
CA GLY A 61 -5.88 34.49 -1.42
C GLY A 61 -5.39 34.07 -0.04
N GLY A 62 -4.28 34.68 0.38
CA GLY A 62 -3.57 34.27 1.58
C GLY A 62 -3.18 32.79 1.56
N ASN A 63 -3.46 32.09 2.67
CA ASN A 63 -3.20 30.65 2.84
C ASN A 63 -4.48 29.81 2.74
N GLU A 64 -5.62 30.36 2.33
CA GLU A 64 -6.89 29.62 2.32
C GLU A 64 -6.89 28.49 1.29
N ASP A 65 -6.41 28.78 0.08
CA ASP A 65 -6.32 27.76 -0.98
C ASP A 65 -5.40 26.59 -0.56
N TYR A 66 -4.29 26.95 0.09
CA TYR A 66 -3.34 25.98 0.64
C TYR A 66 -3.99 25.10 1.70
N ASN A 67 -4.65 25.71 2.68
CA ASN A 67 -5.32 25.00 3.76
C ASN A 67 -6.43 24.11 3.23
N GLY A 68 -7.17 24.55 2.21
CA GLY A 68 -8.21 23.75 1.58
C GLY A 68 -7.66 22.49 0.93
N VAL A 69 -6.62 22.61 0.11
CA VAL A 69 -5.96 21.45 -0.53
C VAL A 69 -5.38 20.49 0.51
N VAL A 70 -4.72 21.01 1.55
CA VAL A 70 -4.11 20.18 2.59
C VAL A 70 -5.18 19.46 3.41
N ASN A 71 -6.27 20.13 3.80
CA ASN A 71 -7.37 19.51 4.55
C ASN A 71 -8.06 18.42 3.74
N GLN A 72 -8.35 18.66 2.46
CA GLN A 72 -8.91 17.65 1.57
C GLN A 72 -7.99 16.41 1.50
N ARG A 73 -6.68 16.62 1.37
CA ARG A 73 -5.71 15.52 1.36
C ARG A 73 -5.70 14.74 2.68
N ILE A 74 -5.79 15.42 3.81
CA ILE A 74 -5.86 14.79 5.14
C ILE A 74 -7.09 13.90 5.23
N GLU A 75 -8.25 14.36 4.77
CA GLU A 75 -9.50 13.60 4.76
C GLU A 75 -9.41 12.36 3.86
N GLU A 76 -8.84 12.51 2.66
CA GLU A 76 -8.62 11.41 1.71
C GLU A 76 -7.67 10.36 2.28
N LEU A 77 -6.54 10.79 2.86
CA LEU A 77 -5.56 9.89 3.48
C LEU A 77 -6.15 9.17 4.69
N THR A 78 -6.91 9.87 5.52
CA THR A 78 -7.63 9.28 6.67
C THR A 78 -8.59 8.19 6.21
N SER A 79 -9.40 8.49 5.19
CA SER A 79 -10.33 7.53 4.60
C SER A 79 -9.61 6.31 4.01
N ARG A 80 -8.47 6.51 3.34
CA ARG A 80 -7.64 5.40 2.81
C ARG A 80 -7.06 4.54 3.93
N MET A 81 -6.56 5.15 5.02
CA MET A 81 -6.07 4.42 6.17
C MET A 81 -7.17 3.56 6.80
N GLN A 82 -8.35 4.12 7.05
CA GLN A 82 -9.48 3.37 7.63
C GLN A 82 -9.84 2.14 6.78
N ARG A 83 -9.94 2.31 5.45
CA ARG A 83 -10.17 1.17 4.54
C ARG A 83 -9.03 0.15 4.59
N ALA A 84 -7.78 0.59 4.71
CA ALA A 84 -6.64 -0.30 4.82
C ALA A 84 -6.66 -1.10 6.14
N GLU A 85 -7.00 -0.44 7.26
CA GLU A 85 -7.18 -1.08 8.56
C GLU A 85 -8.31 -2.12 8.55
N GLU A 86 -9.45 -1.81 7.92
CA GLU A 86 -10.55 -2.76 7.76
C GLU A 86 -10.13 -3.99 6.94
N ARG A 87 -9.39 -3.79 5.85
CA ARG A 87 -8.83 -4.90 5.05
C ARG A 87 -7.88 -5.75 5.88
N LEU A 88 -7.01 -5.13 6.68
CA LEU A 88 -6.10 -5.83 7.60
C LEU A 88 -6.86 -6.64 8.66
N LYS A 89 -7.90 -6.06 9.26
CA LYS A 89 -8.77 -6.74 10.23
C LYS A 89 -9.46 -7.96 9.62
N ARG A 90 -9.82 -7.94 8.33
CA ARG A 90 -10.40 -9.10 7.63
C ARG A 90 -9.38 -10.21 7.35
N VAL A 91 -8.15 -9.84 6.95
CA VAL A 91 -7.11 -10.82 6.57
C VAL A 91 -6.48 -11.51 7.79
N SER A 92 -6.35 -10.82 8.92
CA SER A 92 -5.71 -11.38 10.12
C SER A 92 -6.35 -12.65 10.69
N PRO A 93 -7.69 -12.78 10.84
CA PRO A 93 -8.31 -14.02 11.28
C PRO A 93 -8.17 -15.14 10.25
N THR A 94 -8.30 -14.83 8.95
CA THR A 94 -8.13 -15.82 7.87
C THR A 94 -6.74 -16.44 7.87
N LYS A 95 -5.69 -15.63 8.07
CA LYS A 95 -4.32 -16.14 8.16
C LYS A 95 -4.10 -17.06 9.37
N LYS A 96 -4.73 -16.77 10.51
CA LYS A 96 -4.67 -17.64 11.70
C LYS A 96 -5.35 -18.98 11.44
N GLN A 97 -6.55 -18.95 10.87
CA GLN A 97 -7.30 -20.17 10.51
C GLN A 97 -6.51 -21.05 9.53
N MET A 98 -5.96 -20.46 8.47
CA MET A 98 -5.12 -21.19 7.51
C MET A 98 -3.86 -21.78 8.17
N ALA A 99 -3.24 -21.07 9.10
CA ALA A 99 -2.07 -21.59 9.82
C ALA A 99 -2.43 -22.80 10.70
N GLU A 100 -3.59 -22.77 11.36
CA GLU A 100 -4.12 -23.89 12.15
C GLU A 100 -4.47 -25.10 11.27
N GLU A 101 -5.10 -24.87 10.11
CA GLU A 101 -5.38 -25.92 9.13
C GLU A 101 -4.11 -26.57 8.60
N ILE A 102 -3.09 -25.78 8.25
CA ILE A 102 -1.77 -26.30 7.83
C ILE A 102 -1.14 -27.14 8.94
N ALA A 103 -1.20 -26.69 10.21
CA ALA A 103 -0.66 -27.44 11.33
C ALA A 103 -1.40 -28.78 11.53
N SER A 104 -2.72 -28.78 11.38
CA SER A 104 -3.56 -29.99 11.44
C SER A 104 -3.22 -30.97 10.31
N LEU A 105 -3.15 -30.48 9.07
CA LEU A 105 -2.80 -31.31 7.90
C LEU A 105 -1.40 -31.91 8.02
N LYS A 106 -0.42 -31.16 8.52
CA LYS A 106 0.93 -31.69 8.80
C LYS A 106 0.90 -32.83 9.82
N LYS A 107 0.10 -32.73 10.89
CA LYS A 107 -0.05 -33.82 11.87
C LYS A 107 -0.69 -35.05 11.24
N GLN A 108 -1.73 -34.88 10.42
CA GLN A 108 -2.38 -35.99 9.72
C GLN A 108 -1.44 -36.68 8.72
N LEU A 109 -0.66 -35.91 7.95
CA LEU A 109 0.36 -36.46 7.05
C LEU A 109 1.38 -37.29 7.82
N TYR A 110 1.93 -36.75 8.91
CA TYR A 110 2.87 -37.47 9.75
C TYR A 110 2.30 -38.79 10.32
N GLN A 111 1.03 -38.79 10.73
CA GLN A 111 0.35 -40.01 11.19
C GLN A 111 0.20 -41.04 10.06
N LYS A 112 -0.20 -40.60 8.86
CA LYS A 112 -0.34 -41.48 7.69
C LYS A 112 1.01 -42.06 7.26
N ASP A 113 2.07 -41.26 7.26
CA ASP A 113 3.42 -41.73 6.94
C ASP A 113 3.89 -42.80 7.94
N ARG A 114 3.63 -42.61 9.24
CA ARG A 114 3.94 -43.64 10.25
C ARG A 114 3.21 -44.96 10.00
N ILE A 115 1.93 -44.89 9.63
CA ILE A 115 1.13 -46.07 9.31
C ILE A 115 1.66 -46.76 8.05
N LEU A 116 1.96 -45.99 7.00
CA LEU A 116 2.53 -46.52 5.75
C LEU A 116 3.87 -47.22 6.00
N THR A 117 4.77 -46.62 6.78
CA THR A 117 6.04 -47.24 7.16
C THR A 117 5.85 -48.55 7.92
N ALA A 118 4.89 -48.60 8.86
CA ALA A 118 4.58 -49.82 9.60
C ALA A 118 4.00 -50.92 8.69
N ILE A 119 3.13 -50.56 7.75
CA ILE A 119 2.57 -51.47 6.75
C ILE A 119 3.68 -52.01 5.84
N ARG A 120 4.58 -51.15 5.32
CA ARG A 120 5.72 -51.58 4.48
C ARG A 120 6.61 -52.57 5.21
N ALA A 121 6.93 -52.30 6.48
CA ALA A 121 7.72 -53.19 7.32
C ALA A 121 7.03 -54.55 7.55
N GLY A 122 5.69 -54.56 7.71
CA GLY A 122 4.91 -55.79 7.89
C GLY A 122 4.76 -56.65 6.62
N ILE A 123 4.86 -56.05 5.42
CA ILE A 123 4.73 -56.75 4.13
C ILE A 123 6.12 -57.10 3.54
N GLY A 124 7.23 -56.65 4.15
CA GLY A 124 8.59 -56.91 3.67
C GLY A 124 8.95 -56.15 2.38
N ILE A 125 8.32 -55.00 2.14
CA ILE A 125 8.62 -54.13 1.00
C ILE A 125 9.73 -53.16 1.44
N GLU A 126 10.97 -53.43 1.04
CA GLU A 126 12.10 -52.52 1.22
C GLU A 126 12.03 -51.41 0.16
N ASP A 127 11.91 -50.15 0.60
CA ASP A 127 11.94 -48.96 -0.25
C ASP A 127 13.34 -48.83 -0.90
N LYS A 128 13.51 -49.33 -2.13
CA LYS A 128 14.77 -49.19 -2.87
C LYS A 128 14.91 -47.85 -3.60
N ASP A 129 13.87 -47.04 -3.72
CA ASP A 129 13.93 -45.79 -4.48
C ASP A 129 13.41 -44.61 -3.65
N ASN A 130 14.28 -44.03 -2.84
CA ASN A 130 14.06 -42.69 -2.29
C ASN A 130 15.39 -41.94 -2.29
N GLU A 131 15.92 -41.71 -3.50
CA GLU A 131 17.04 -40.81 -3.70
C GLU A 131 16.60 -39.40 -3.29
N ALA A 132 17.21 -38.92 -2.22
CA ALA A 132 16.89 -37.68 -1.56
C ALA A 132 17.00 -36.48 -2.52
N ILE A 133 15.88 -35.77 -2.72
CA ILE A 133 15.92 -34.36 -3.13
C ILE A 133 16.53 -33.59 -1.95
N LYS A 134 17.86 -33.41 -1.99
CA LYS A 134 18.59 -32.54 -1.06
C LYS A 134 18.10 -31.10 -1.25
N PRO A 135 17.84 -30.34 -0.18
CA PRO A 135 17.62 -28.91 -0.32
C PRO A 135 18.92 -28.26 -0.80
N SER A 136 18.86 -27.58 -1.95
CA SER A 136 19.95 -26.72 -2.42
C SER A 136 20.19 -25.63 -1.39
N LYS A 137 21.39 -25.65 -0.80
CA LYS A 137 21.98 -24.49 -0.15
C LYS A 137 22.76 -23.75 -1.23
N GLU A 138 22.38 -22.51 -1.52
CA GLU A 138 23.24 -21.32 -1.57
C GLU A 138 22.37 -20.08 -1.86
#